data_AF-A0A6I4XIF0-F1
#
_entry.id   AF-A0A6I4XIF0-F1
#
_cell.length_a   1.000
_cell.length_b   1.000
_cell.length_c   1.000
_cell.angle_alpha   90.00
_cell.angle_beta   90.00
_cell.angle_gamma   90.00
#
_symmetry.space_group_name_H-M   'P 1'
#
loop_
_entity.id
_entity.type
_entity.pdbx_description
1 polymer ?
#
loop_
_entity_poly.entity_id
_entity_poly.type
_entity_poly.pdbx_seq_one_letter_code
_entity_poly.pdbx_strand_id
1 'polypeptide(L)'
;MIMPIFNALEEMNPSLISASRDLGASSAETFRRVIFPLSLNGVKSGVQAVFIPSLSLFMLTRLIGGNRVITLGTAIEEHFLVTQNWGMGSTIGVILIVAMFIVMLLTGEKKKGRGK
;
A
#
# COMPACT_ATOMS: atom_id res chain seq x y z
N MET A 1 6.40 2.81 4.09
CA MET A 1 6.99 2.44 2.78
C MET A 1 8.49 2.19 2.82
N ILE A 2 9.27 2.90 3.65
CA ILE A 2 10.73 2.73 3.65
C ILE A 2 11.18 1.31 4.01
N MET A 3 10.62 0.71 5.06
CA MET A 3 11.03 -0.62 5.51
C MET A 3 10.75 -1.73 4.48
N PRO A 4 9.56 -1.84 3.87
CA PRO A 4 9.30 -2.87 2.85
C PRO A 4 10.19 -2.76 1.61
N ILE A 5 10.50 -1.54 1.18
CA ILE A 5 11.40 -1.31 0.04
C ILE A 5 12.84 -1.64 0.44
N PHE A 6 13.27 -1.23 1.64
CA PHE A 6 14.60 -1.53 2.16
C PHE A 6 14.85 -3.04 2.24
N ASN A 7 13.92 -3.79 2.84
CA ASN A 7 14.04 -5.24 2.92
C ASN A 7 14.09 -5.90 1.53
N ALA A 8 13.29 -5.42 0.57
CA ALA A 8 13.32 -5.96 -0.79
C ALA A 8 14.63 -5.68 -1.54
N LEU A 9 15.31 -4.57 -1.21
CA LEU A 9 16.63 -4.27 -1.74
C LEU A 9 17.73 -5.07 -1.03
N GLU A 10 17.58 -5.32 0.28
CA GLU A 10 18.52 -6.10 1.08
C GLU A 10 18.48 -7.59 0.72
N GLU A 11 17.30 -8.15 0.43
CA GLU A 11 17.13 -9.52 -0.03
C GLU A 11 17.62 -9.74 -1.48
N MET A 12 17.91 -8.67 -2.24
CA MET A 12 18.34 -8.76 -3.63
C MET A 12 19.78 -9.28 -3.73
N ASN A 13 20.00 -10.30 -4.56
CA ASN A 13 21.32 -10.89 -4.75
C ASN A 13 22.30 -9.87 -5.39
N PRO A 14 23.43 -9.53 -4.74
CA PRO A 14 24.42 -8.60 -5.26
C PRO A 14 25.01 -9.01 -6.61
N SER A 15 25.07 -10.32 -6.91
CA SER A 15 25.58 -10.85 -8.18
C SER A 15 24.79 -10.36 -9.39
N LEU A 16 23.50 -10.01 -9.24
CA LEU A 16 22.69 -9.46 -10.33
C LEU A 16 23.15 -8.06 -10.73
N ILE A 17 23.66 -7.29 -9.77
CA ILE A 17 24.20 -5.94 -10.00
C ILE A 17 25.61 -6.05 -10.63
N SER A 18 26.42 -7.01 -10.19
CA SER A 18 27.72 -7.26 -10.82
C SER A 18 27.56 -7.73 -12.26
N ALA A 19 26.67 -8.69 -12.51
CA ALA A 19 26.42 -9.22 -13.86
C ALA A 19 25.89 -8.16 -14.84
N SER A 20 25.07 -7.20 -14.38
CA SER A 20 24.62 -6.10 -15.24
C SER A 20 25.77 -5.16 -15.62
N ARG A 21 26.72 -4.93 -14.71
CA ARG A 21 27.93 -4.15 -15.00
C ARG A 21 28.88 -4.89 -15.92
N ASP A 22 29.03 -6.21 -15.76
CA ASP A 22 29.84 -7.05 -16.64
C ASP A 22 29.30 -7.07 -18.09
N LEU A 23 27.98 -6.94 -18.25
CA LEU A 23 27.32 -6.77 -19.56
C LEU A 23 27.45 -5.35 -20.14
N GLY A 24 28.19 -4.45 -19.48
CA GLY A 24 28.41 -3.07 -19.93
C GLY A 24 27.25 -2.11 -19.64
N ALA A 25 26.27 -2.49 -18.80
CA ALA A 25 25.16 -1.61 -18.49
C ALA A 25 25.60 -0.43 -17.62
N SER A 26 25.11 0.77 -17.96
CA SER A 26 25.31 1.96 -17.12
C SER A 26 24.54 1.83 -15.78
N SER A 27 24.91 2.63 -14.77
CA SER A 27 24.21 2.64 -13.47
C SER A 27 22.71 2.93 -13.60
N ALA A 28 22.32 3.79 -14.55
CA ALA A 28 20.92 4.13 -14.83
C ALA A 28 20.17 2.96 -15.48
N GLU A 29 20.82 2.20 -16.37
CA GLU A 29 20.23 1.00 -16.97
C GLU A 29 20.11 -0.14 -15.96
N THR A 30 21.14 -0.35 -15.13
CA THR A 30 21.10 -1.32 -14.04
C THR A 30 19.94 -1.02 -13.08
N PHE A 31 19.72 0.25 -12.74
CA PHE A 31 18.58 0.64 -11.91
C PHE A 31 17.25 0.30 -12.59
N ARG A 32 17.03 0.72 -13.84
CA ARG A 32 15.76 0.51 -14.54
C ARG A 32 15.45 -0.95 -14.88
N ARG A 33 16.47 -1.73 -15.25
CA ARG A 33 16.29 -3.11 -15.74
C ARG A 33 16.44 -4.17 -14.67
N VAL A 34 17.15 -3.89 -13.57
CA VAL A 34 17.41 -4.87 -12.50
C VAL A 34 16.75 -4.43 -11.20
N ILE A 35 17.17 -3.29 -10.66
CA ILE A 35 16.76 -2.85 -9.31
C ILE A 35 15.26 -2.52 -9.25
N PHE A 36 14.74 -1.78 -10.23
CA PHE A 36 13.34 -1.37 -10.28
C PHE A 36 12.37 -2.57 -10.38
N PRO A 37 12.52 -3.50 -11.34
CA PRO A 37 11.60 -4.63 -11.43
C PRO A 37 11.70 -5.60 -10.25
N LEU A 38 12.89 -5.76 -9.64
CA LEU A 38 13.05 -6.61 -8.46
C LEU A 38 12.50 -5.95 -7.18
N SER A 39 12.60 -4.62 -7.06
CA SER A 39 12.03 -3.89 -5.92
C SER A 39 10.51 -3.71 -5.99
N LEU A 40 9.85 -4.00 -7.12
CA LEU A 40 8.38 -3.97 -7.25
C LEU A 40 7.67 -4.85 -6.22
N ASN A 41 8.27 -5.96 -5.82
CA ASN A 41 7.74 -6.81 -4.75
C ASN A 41 7.72 -6.04 -3.41
N GLY A 42 8.82 -5.39 -3.05
CA GLY A 42 8.88 -4.49 -1.89
C GLY A 42 7.90 -3.32 -1.97
N VAL A 43 7.68 -2.76 -3.17
CA VAL A 43 6.67 -1.70 -3.39
C VAL A 43 5.26 -2.24 -3.12
N LYS A 44 4.89 -3.42 -3.62
CA LYS A 44 3.58 -4.04 -3.36
C LYS A 44 3.34 -4.24 -1.86
N SER A 45 4.30 -4.88 -1.18
CA SER A 45 4.27 -5.04 0.27
C SER A 45 4.20 -3.69 1.01
N GLY A 46 4.90 -2.69 0.51
CA GLY A 46 4.87 -1.32 1.03
C GLY A 46 3.53 -0.62 0.87
N VAL A 47 2.85 -0.80 -0.27
CA VAL A 47 1.52 -0.24 -0.54
C VAL A 47 0.53 -0.81 0.47
N GLN A 48 0.54 -2.12 0.71
CA GLN A 48 -0.35 -2.75 1.70
C GLN A 48 -0.13 -2.20 3.11
N ALA A 49 1.13 -2.10 3.53
CA ALA A 49 1.49 -1.63 4.87
C ALA A 49 1.05 -0.18 5.14
N VAL A 50 0.84 0.64 4.11
CA VAL A 50 0.35 2.01 4.24
C VAL A 50 -1.15 2.13 3.96
N PHE A 51 -1.67 1.34 3.03
CA PHE A 51 -3.07 1.41 2.62
C PHE A 51 -4.02 1.08 3.79
N ILE A 52 -3.73 0.03 4.55
CA ILE A 52 -4.55 -0.38 5.71
C ILE A 52 -4.67 0.75 6.76
N PRO A 53 -3.57 1.31 7.31
CA PRO A 53 -3.70 2.38 8.29
C PRO A 53 -4.25 3.67 7.69
N SER A 54 -4.03 3.94 6.39
CA SER A 54 -4.56 5.16 5.75
C SER A 54 -6.09 5.23 5.71
N LEU A 55 -6.78 4.09 5.68
CA LEU A 55 -8.25 4.06 5.78
C LEU A 55 -8.75 4.47 7.17
N SER A 56 -7.96 4.25 8.21
CA SER A 56 -8.27 4.65 9.59
C SER A 56 -7.99 6.12 9.89
N LEU A 57 -7.44 6.88 8.94
CA LEU A 57 -7.05 8.28 9.13
C LEU A 57 -8.22 9.29 9.07
N PHE A 58 -9.47 8.82 9.07
CA PHE A 58 -10.65 9.69 8.96
C PHE A 58 -10.70 10.77 10.06
N MET A 59 -10.30 10.42 11.29
CA MET A 59 -10.23 11.36 12.40
C MET A 59 -9.24 12.50 12.14
N LEU A 60 -8.06 12.18 11.58
CA LEU A 60 -7.07 13.20 11.21
C LEU A 60 -7.58 14.09 10.08
N THR A 61 -8.24 13.51 9.08
CA THR A 61 -8.80 14.29 7.97
C THR A 61 -9.91 15.24 8.44
N ARG A 62 -10.71 14.84 9.43
CA ARG A 62 -11.71 15.71 10.05
C ARG A 62 -11.07 16.82 10.87
N LEU A 63 -10.01 16.50 11.62
CA LEU A 63 -9.31 17.49 12.45
C LEU A 63 -8.64 18.58 11.60
N ILE A 64 -8.02 18.19 10.48
CA ILE A 64 -7.24 19.09 9.61
C ILE A 64 -8.12 19.76 8.55
N GLY A 65 -8.96 18.99 7.86
CA GLY A 65 -9.81 19.46 6.76
C GLY A 65 -11.16 20.04 7.22
N GLY A 66 -11.50 19.88 8.50
CA GLY A 66 -12.83 20.19 9.03
C GLY A 66 -13.91 19.38 8.32
N ASN A 67 -15.13 19.93 8.28
CA ASN A 67 -16.28 19.34 7.56
C ASN A 67 -16.28 19.66 6.05
N ARG A 68 -15.19 20.21 5.49
CA ARG A 68 -15.13 20.65 4.08
C ARG A 68 -14.69 19.53 3.13
N VAL A 69 -14.01 18.52 3.63
CA VAL A 69 -13.51 17.40 2.83
C VAL A 69 -14.20 16.13 3.30
N ILE A 70 -15.11 15.62 2.47
CA ILE A 70 -15.80 14.36 2.74
C ILE A 70 -14.93 13.24 2.16
N THR A 71 -14.30 12.48 3.05
CA THR A 71 -13.65 11.21 2.71
C THR A 71 -14.60 10.06 3.04
N LEU A 72 -14.34 8.87 2.49
CA LEU A 72 -15.15 7.69 2.78
C LEU A 72 -15.23 7.38 4.29
N GLY A 73 -14.14 7.63 5.04
CA GLY A 73 -14.13 7.42 6.48
C GLY A 73 -14.94 8.47 7.25
N THR A 74 -14.86 9.75 6.88
CA THR A 74 -15.66 10.81 7.53
C THR A 74 -17.14 10.71 7.16
N ALA A 75 -17.47 10.20 5.97
CA ALA A 75 -18.85 9.93 5.55
C ALA A 75 -19.51 8.83 6.41
N ILE A 76 -18.78 7.75 6.71
CA ILE A 76 -19.27 6.71 7.63
C ILE A 76 -19.54 7.31 9.00
N GLU A 77 -18.58 8.07 9.53
CA GLU A 77 -18.69 8.73 10.83
C GLU A 77 -19.92 9.66 10.90
N GLU A 78 -20.11 10.51 9.89
CA GLU A 78 -21.26 11.43 9.81
C GLU A 78 -22.60 10.67 9.76
N HIS A 79 -22.67 9.58 8.99
CA HIS A 79 -23.88 8.78 8.91
C HIS A 79 -24.20 8.04 10.22
N PHE A 80 -23.19 7.58 10.95
CA PHE A 80 -23.38 6.93 12.25
C PHE A 80 -23.65 7.91 13.40
N LEU A 81 -22.88 8.98 13.52
CA LEU A 81 -22.86 9.85 14.71
C LEU A 81 -23.72 11.11 14.59
N VAL A 82 -23.89 11.66 13.37
CA VAL A 82 -24.60 12.93 13.18
C VAL A 82 -26.03 12.68 12.71
N THR A 83 -26.18 11.97 11.59
CA THR A 83 -27.52 11.71 11.01
C THR A 83 -28.23 10.52 11.64
N GLN A 84 -27.52 9.75 12.48
CA GLN A 84 -27.98 8.49 13.09
C GLN A 84 -28.61 7.52 12.08
N ASN A 85 -28.20 7.58 10.81
CA ASN A 85 -28.63 6.67 9.76
C ASN A 85 -27.65 5.51 9.65
N TRP A 86 -27.87 4.50 10.51
CA TRP A 86 -26.96 3.37 10.64
C TRP A 86 -26.98 2.51 9.38
N GLY A 87 -28.09 2.47 8.65
CA GLY A 87 -28.20 1.75 7.37
C GLY A 87 -27.28 2.30 6.29
N MET A 88 -27.26 3.63 6.12
CA MET A 88 -26.38 4.28 5.15
C MET A 88 -24.91 4.13 5.56
N GLY A 89 -24.60 4.36 6.85
CA GLY A 89 -23.25 4.20 7.38
C GLY A 89 -22.70 2.78 7.19
N SER A 90 -23.51 1.75 7.48
CA SER A 90 -23.14 0.35 7.27
C SER A 90 -22.90 0.03 5.80
N THR A 91 -23.70 0.57 4.88
CA THR A 91 -23.55 0.33 3.43
C THR A 91 -22.21 0.86 2.92
N ILE A 92 -21.86 2.10 3.27
CA ILE A 92 -20.57 2.70 2.90
C ILE A 92 -19.42 1.91 3.52
N GLY A 93 -19.57 1.48 4.79
CA GLY A 93 -18.60 0.63 5.48
C GLY A 93 -18.33 -0.70 4.78
N VAL A 94 -19.39 -1.41 4.37
CA VAL A 94 -19.26 -2.68 3.65
C VAL A 94 -18.57 -2.47 2.30
N ILE A 95 -18.95 -1.44 1.55
CA ILE A 95 -18.29 -1.09 0.27
C ILE A 95 -16.80 -0.83 0.48
N LEU A 96 -16.43 -0.09 1.53
CA LEU A 96 -15.04 0.16 1.90
C LEU A 96 -14.28 -1.12 2.23
N ILE A 97 -14.88 -2.02 2.99
CA ILE A 97 -14.28 -3.32 3.33
C ILE A 97 -14.06 -4.15 2.05
N VAL A 98 -15.04 -4.21 1.15
CA VAL A 98 -14.91 -4.94 -0.12
C VAL A 98 -13.79 -4.32 -0.98
N ALA A 99 -13.74 -3.00 -1.09
CA ALA A 99 -12.67 -2.31 -1.81
C ALA A 99 -11.28 -2.62 -1.20
N MET A 100 -11.19 -2.65 0.13
CA MET A 100 -9.96 -3.03 0.84
C MET A 100 -9.55 -4.47 0.51
N PHE A 101 -10.48 -5.42 0.50
CA PHE A 101 -10.21 -6.80 0.10
C PHE A 101 -9.73 -6.89 -1.35
N ILE A 102 -10.32 -6.15 -2.28
CA ILE A 102 -9.89 -6.11 -3.68
C ILE A 102 -8.45 -5.60 -3.79
N VAL A 103 -8.12 -4.49 -3.14
CA VAL A 103 -6.76 -3.93 -3.15
C VAL A 103 -5.76 -4.91 -2.52
N MET A 104 -6.15 -5.56 -1.43
CA MET A 104 -5.32 -6.57 -0.77
C MET A 104 -5.09 -7.79 -1.66
N LEU A 105 -6.08 -8.26 -2.42
CA LEU A 105 -5.93 -9.35 -3.39
C LEU A 105 -5.07 -8.97 -4.59
N LEU A 106 -5.27 -7.79 -5.17
CA LEU A 106 -4.48 -7.29 -6.32
C LEU A 106 -3.02 -7.06 -5.96
N THR A 107 -2.77 -6.53 -4.77
CA THR A 107 -1.42 -6.25 -4.26
C THR A 107 -0.83 -7.46 -3.53
N GLY A 108 -1.64 -8.49 -3.30
CA GLY A 108 -1.32 -9.69 -2.54
C GLY A 108 -0.20 -10.47 -3.17
N GLU A 109 1.02 -10.29 -2.66
CA GLU A 109 2.07 -11.26 -2.90
C GLU A 109 1.70 -12.54 -2.16
N LYS A 110 1.61 -13.66 -2.91
CA LYS A 110 1.63 -14.99 -2.30
C LYS A 110 2.83 -15.01 -1.37
N LYS A 111 2.58 -14.96 -0.06
CA LYS A 111 3.55 -15.22 1.00
C LYS A 111 4.15 -16.58 0.66
N LYS A 112 5.24 -16.60 -0.11
CA LYS A 112 6.01 -17.82 -0.33
C LYS A 112 6.55 -18.10 1.05
N GLY A 113 6.01 -19.16 1.66
CA GLY A 113 6.19 -19.46 3.06
C GLY A 113 7.64 -19.25 3.45
N ARG A 114 7.83 -18.47 4.52
CA ARG A 114 9.05 -18.42 5.31
C ARG A 114 9.36 -19.87 5.71
N GLY A 115 10.08 -20.55 4.84
CA GLY A 115 10.43 -21.95 4.97
C GLY A 115 11.85 -22.02 5.48
N LYS A 116 11.95 -22.28 6.79
CA LYS A 116 13.13 -22.65 7.58
C LYS A 116 14.17 -21.56 7.79
#